data_AF-A0A822GZ15-F1
#
_entry.id   AF-A0A822GZ15-F1
#
_cell.length_a   1.000
_cell.length_b   1.000
_cell.length_c   1.000
_cell.angle_alpha   90.00
_cell.angle_beta   90.00
_cell.angle_gamma   90.00
#
_symmetry.space_group_name_H-M   'P 1'
#
loop_
_entity.id
_entity.type
_entity.pdbx_description
1 polymer ?
#
loop_
_entity_poly.entity_id
_entity_poly.type
_entity_poly.pdbx_seq_one_letter_code
_entity_poly.pdbx_strand_id
1 'polypeptide(L)'
;HKVYSTVSQNNNNQNVFLSPASIALAMAMCTVGARKETLDQMLRVLDASSTENLTKTAEKVMHIFSIVDNDKKVQLKLANRLYAQKAYKLQQD
;
A
#
# COMPACT_ATOMS: atom_id res chain seq x y z
N HIS A 1 -10.63 0.84 8.88
CA HIS A 1 -12.08 1.11 8.67
C HIS A 1 -12.39 2.32 7.77
N LYS A 2 -11.58 3.39 7.75
CA LYS A 2 -11.89 4.64 7.03
C LYS A 2 -12.01 4.53 5.49
N VAL A 3 -11.14 3.77 4.83
CA VAL A 3 -11.12 3.68 3.34
C VAL A 3 -12.44 3.12 2.79
N TYR A 4 -12.93 2.01 3.34
CA TYR A 4 -14.17 1.41 2.87
C TYR A 4 -15.39 2.32 3.11
N SER A 5 -15.50 2.92 4.30
CA SER A 5 -16.60 3.84 4.60
C SER A 5 -16.60 5.05 3.67
N THR A 6 -15.44 5.62 3.36
CA THR A 6 -15.34 6.76 2.44
C THR A 6 -15.74 6.38 1.02
N VAL A 7 -15.30 5.22 0.51
CA VAL A 7 -15.66 4.78 -0.85
C VAL A 7 -17.14 4.42 -0.95
N SER A 8 -17.70 3.76 0.06
CA SER A 8 -19.12 3.36 0.09
C SER A 8 -20.06 4.56 0.17
N GLN A 9 -19.74 5.58 0.98
CA GLN A 9 -20.55 6.80 1.08
C GLN A 9 -20.63 7.59 -0.23
N ASN A 10 -19.59 7.50 -1.08
CA ASN A 10 -19.57 8.18 -2.38
C ASN A 10 -20.24 7.37 -3.49
N ASN A 11 -20.57 6.09 -3.26
CA ASN A 11 -21.16 5.19 -4.27
C ASN A 11 -22.45 4.56 -3.74
N ASN A 12 -23.41 5.41 -3.36
CA ASN A 12 -24.71 4.96 -2.84
C ASN A 12 -25.35 3.93 -3.79
N ASN A 13 -25.80 2.81 -3.22
CA ASN A 13 -26.45 1.69 -3.91
C ASN A 13 -25.60 0.95 -4.97
N GLN A 14 -24.27 1.07 -4.95
CA GLN A 14 -23.39 0.27 -5.82
C GLN A 14 -22.59 -0.77 -5.02
N ASN A 15 -22.26 -1.88 -5.67
CA ASN A 15 -21.38 -2.89 -5.09
C ASN A 15 -19.95 -2.35 -5.01
N VAL A 16 -19.38 -2.30 -3.81
CA VAL A 16 -18.00 -1.85 -3.57
C VAL A 16 -17.13 -3.05 -3.22
N PHE A 17 -16.10 -3.29 -4.03
CA PHE A 17 -15.07 -4.28 -3.74
C PHE A 17 -13.69 -3.63 -3.85
N LEU A 18 -12.89 -3.73 -2.80
CA LEU A 18 -11.56 -3.14 -2.74
C LEU A 18 -10.61 -3.99 -1.91
N SER A 19 -9.32 -3.89 -2.18
CA SER A 19 -8.25 -4.53 -1.41
C SER A 19 -7.52 -3.49 -0.57
N PRO A 20 -7.82 -3.37 0.74
CA PRO A 20 -7.14 -2.41 1.61
C PRO A 20 -5.64 -2.65 1.67
N ALA A 21 -5.22 -3.92 1.65
CA ALA A 21 -3.80 -4.28 1.70
C ALA A 21 -3.05 -3.85 0.43
N SER A 22 -3.64 -4.01 -0.75
CA SER A 22 -3.02 -3.55 -2.00
C SER A 22 -2.81 -2.04 -2.00
N ILE A 23 -3.82 -1.27 -1.56
CA ILE A 23 -3.76 0.19 -1.43
C ILE A 23 -2.69 0.58 -0.41
N ALA A 24 -2.67 -0.06 0.76
CA ALA A 24 -1.70 0.23 1.81
C ALA A 24 -0.25 -0.04 1.36
N LEU A 25 0.00 -1.14 0.63
CA LEU A 25 1.32 -1.45 0.07
C LEU A 25 1.76 -0.43 -0.97
N ALA A 26 0.87 -0.01 -1.88
CA ALA A 26 1.17 1.04 -2.85
C ALA A 26 1.50 2.37 -2.16
N MET A 27 0.72 2.76 -1.15
CA MET A 27 1.00 3.95 -0.35
C MET A 27 2.30 3.83 0.43
N ALA A 28 2.61 2.66 1.01
CA ALA A 28 3.85 2.44 1.74
C ALA A 28 5.09 2.69 0.86
N MET A 29 5.07 2.22 -0.39
CA MET A 29 6.14 2.50 -1.35
C MET A 29 6.28 4.00 -1.65
N CYS A 30 5.16 4.73 -1.79
CA CYS A 30 5.19 6.18 -1.96
C CYS A 30 5.72 6.91 -0.71
N THR A 31 5.36 6.44 0.49
CA THR A 31 5.77 7.02 1.77
C THR A 31 7.29 6.97 1.96
N VAL A 32 7.96 5.90 1.51
CA VAL A 32 9.43 5.80 1.54
C VAL A 32 10.10 6.93 0.74
N GLY A 33 9.49 7.37 -0.35
CA GLY A 33 9.96 8.49 -1.16
C GLY A 33 9.53 9.88 -0.64
N ALA A 34 8.57 9.96 0.28
CA ALA A 34 8.05 11.21 0.80
C ALA A 34 9.04 11.88 1.77
N ARG A 35 8.90 13.20 1.96
CA ARG A 35 9.76 14.00 2.84
C ARG A 35 8.93 15.02 3.63
N LYS A 36 9.44 15.44 4.81
CA LYS A 36 8.87 16.50 5.66
C LYS A 36 7.37 16.27 5.92
N GLU A 37 6.56 17.32 5.79
CA GLU A 37 5.12 17.31 6.07
C GLU A 37 4.35 16.21 5.29
N THR A 38 4.72 15.95 4.03
CA THR A 38 4.11 14.87 3.24
C THR A 38 4.37 13.51 3.87
N LEU A 39 5.58 13.28 4.38
CA LEU A 39 5.93 12.06 5.08
C LEU A 39 5.10 11.91 6.36
N ASP A 40 5.01 12.97 7.17
CA ASP A 40 4.28 12.94 8.44
C ASP A 40 2.78 12.67 8.24
N GLN A 41 2.17 13.28 7.22
CA GLN A 41 0.79 13.03 6.85
C GLN A 41 0.57 11.58 6.39
N MET A 42 1.46 11.05 5.55
CA MET A 42 1.36 9.67 5.07
C MET A 42 1.53 8.64 6.19
N LEU A 43 2.49 8.83 7.11
CA LEU A 43 2.67 7.97 8.28
C LEU A 43 1.44 7.97 9.18
N ARG A 44 0.84 9.15 9.42
CA ARG A 44 -0.40 9.25 10.20
C ARG A 44 -1.58 8.54 9.54
N VAL A 45 -1.73 8.63 8.21
CA VAL A 45 -2.81 7.95 7.49
C VAL A 45 -2.64 6.43 7.51
N LEU A 46 -1.40 5.97 7.42
CA LEU A 46 -1.06 4.53 7.45
C LEU A 46 -0.93 3.98 8.89
N ASP A 47 -1.13 4.82 9.90
CA ASP A 47 -0.99 4.48 11.32
C ASP A 47 0.38 3.85 11.66
N ALA A 48 1.44 4.38 11.03
CA ALA A 48 2.80 3.90 11.18
C ALA A 48 3.64 4.84 12.03
N SER A 49 4.43 4.28 12.95
CA SER A 49 5.28 5.06 13.87
C SER A 49 6.51 5.66 13.19
N SER A 50 7.00 5.00 12.14
CA SER A 50 8.16 5.43 11.35
C SER A 50 8.14 4.77 9.98
N THR A 51 8.96 5.28 9.05
CA THR A 51 9.17 4.66 7.72
C THR A 51 9.72 3.25 7.85
N GLU A 52 10.65 3.00 8.78
CA GLU A 52 11.21 1.66 9.03
C GLU A 52 10.13 0.68 9.51
N ASN A 53 9.29 1.11 10.45
CA ASN A 53 8.18 0.30 10.94
C ASN A 53 7.18 -0.03 9.81
N LEU A 54 6.89 0.96 8.96
CA LEU A 54 6.03 0.80 7.79
C LEU A 54 6.61 -0.20 6.78
N THR A 55 7.90 -0.08 6.44
CA THR A 55 8.59 -0.98 5.51
C THR A 55 8.61 -2.42 6.03
N LYS A 56 8.99 -2.63 7.30
CA LYS A 56 8.96 -3.97 7.92
C LYS A 56 7.56 -4.59 7.92
N THR A 57 6.53 -3.77 8.11
CA THR A 57 5.14 -4.23 8.06
C THR A 57 4.74 -4.60 6.63
N ALA A 58 5.12 -3.78 5.64
CA ALA A 58 4.89 -4.06 4.23
C ALA A 58 5.58 -5.37 3.78
N GLU A 59 6.83 -5.60 4.20
CA GLU A 59 7.58 -6.83 3.94
C GLU A 59 6.87 -8.06 4.52
N LYS A 60 6.41 -7.98 5.77
CA LYS A 60 5.64 -9.08 6.40
C LYS A 60 4.36 -9.40 5.62
N VAL A 61 3.62 -8.37 5.19
CA VAL A 61 2.41 -8.56 4.38
C VAL A 61 2.74 -9.21 3.04
N MET A 62 3.78 -8.74 2.35
CA MET A 62 4.25 -9.35 1.10
C MET A 62 4.68 -10.80 1.31
N HIS A 63 5.35 -11.11 2.42
CA HIS A 63 5.73 -12.47 2.77
C HIS A 63 4.50 -13.38 2.98
N ILE A 64 3.50 -12.92 3.75
CA ILE A 64 2.24 -13.66 3.95
C ILE A 64 1.57 -13.93 2.60
N PHE A 65 1.52 -12.93 1.71
CA PHE A 65 0.94 -13.09 0.38
C PHE A 65 1.71 -14.08 -0.48
N SER A 66 3.05 -14.11 -0.41
CA SER A 66 3.85 -15.11 -1.12
C SER A 66 3.59 -16.54 -0.65
N ILE A 67 3.30 -16.74 0.64
CA ILE A 67 2.92 -18.06 1.18
C ILE A 67 1.54 -18.47 0.64
N VAL A 68 0.57 -17.56 0.66
CA VAL A 68 -0.80 -17.82 0.20
C VAL A 68 -0.85 -18.11 -1.29
N ASP A 69 -0.03 -17.45 -2.11
CA ASP A 69 0.03 -17.71 -3.57
C ASP A 69 0.61 -19.08 -3.92
N ASN A 70 1.35 -19.71 -2.99
CA ASN A 70 1.83 -21.09 -3.14
C ASN A 70 0.77 -22.15 -2.75
N ASP A 71 -0.41 -21.74 -2.26
CA ASP A 71 -1.51 -22.66 -1.99
C ASP A 71 -2.23 -23.05 -3.30
N LYS A 72 -2.38 -24.34 -3.55
CA LYS A 72 -3.06 -24.85 -4.77
C LYS A 72 -4.55 -24.50 -4.84
N LYS A 73 -5.16 -24.05 -3.76
CA LYS A 73 -6.58 -23.70 -3.66
C LYS A 73 -6.86 -22.20 -3.78
N VAL A 74 -5.85 -21.35 -3.65
CA VAL A 74 -6.00 -19.90 -3.63
C VAL A 74 -5.04 -19.28 -4.63
N GLN A 75 -5.56 -18.48 -5.57
CA GLN A 75 -4.72 -17.69 -6.46
C GLN A 75 -4.71 -16.24 -5.98
N LEU A 76 -3.54 -15.71 -5.62
CA LEU A 76 -3.40 -14.35 -5.10
C LEU A 76 -2.49 -13.51 -5.99
N LYS A 77 -3.09 -12.70 -6.86
CA LYS A 77 -2.35 -11.80 -7.76
C LYS A 77 -2.25 -10.40 -7.14
N LEU A 78 -1.06 -10.04 -6.67
CA LEU A 78 -0.76 -8.67 -6.23
C LEU A 78 -0.06 -7.89 -7.35
N ALA A 79 -0.63 -6.77 -7.78
CA ALA A 79 -0.09 -5.96 -8.87
C ALA A 79 0.09 -4.50 -8.45
N ASN A 80 1.20 -4.21 -7.77
CA ASN A 80 1.63 -2.84 -7.49
C ASN A 80 2.87 -2.52 -8.32
N ARG A 81 2.86 -1.43 -9.10
CA ARG A 81 3.99 -1.00 -9.93
C ARG A 81 4.23 0.50 -9.78
N LEU A 82 5.49 0.88 -9.54
CA LEU A 82 5.93 2.27 -9.59
C LEU A 82 6.41 2.59 -11.01
N TYR A 83 5.81 3.60 -11.64
CA TYR A 83 6.24 4.10 -12.95
C TYR A 83 6.99 5.42 -12.74
N ALA A 84 8.31 5.39 -12.88
CA ALA A 84 9.14 6.59 -12.82
C ALA A 84 9.40 7.14 -14.23
N GLN A 85 9.46 8.47 -14.36
CA GLN A 85 9.87 9.09 -15.61
C GLN A 85 11.33 8.74 -15.92
N LYS A 86 11.63 8.32 -17.15
CA LYS A 86 12.97 7.84 -17.55
C LYS A 86 14.09 8.87 -17.34
N ALA A 87 13.76 10.16 -17.36
CA ALA A 87 14.69 11.27 -17.12
C ALA A 87 14.91 11.57 -15.63
N TYR A 88 14.13 10.97 -14.73
CA TYR A 88 14.21 11.20 -13.29
C TYR A 88 15.18 10.20 -12.65
N LYS A 89 16.19 10.70 -11.93
CA LYS A 89 17.13 9.85 -11.20
C LYS A 89 16.49 9.41 -9.89
N LEU A 90 16.24 8.12 -9.77
CA LEU A 90 15.87 7.52 -8.50
C LEU A 90 17.10 7.54 -7.58
N GLN A 91 16.91 7.98 -6.34
CA GLN A 91 17.95 7.79 -5.32
C GLN A 91 18.15 6.28 -5.12
N GLN A 92 19.40 5.83 -5.23
CA GLN A 92 19.81 4.54 -4.70
C GLN A 92 20.09 4.74 -3.21
N ASP A 93 19.62 3.82 -2.38
CA ASP A 93 20.00 3.73 -0.96
C ASP A 93 21.51 3.47 -0.81
#